data_AF-A0A654ING3-F1
#
_entry.id   AF-A0A654ING3-F1
#
_cell.length_a   1.000
_cell.length_b   1.000
_cell.length_c   1.000
_cell.angle_alpha   90.00
_cell.angle_beta   90.00
_cell.angle_gamma   90.00
#
_symmetry.space_group_name_H-M   'P 1'
#
loop_
_entity.id
_entity.type
_entity.pdbx_description
1 polymer ?
#
loop_
_entity_poly.entity_id
_entity_poly.type
_entity_poly.pdbx_seq_one_letter_code
_entity_poly.pdbx_strand_id
1 'polypeptide(L)'
;MQNINAEILALEQVKENEISKIKSDIKKVERELEQSQNQLRESIKNINQLNDTINQIKNTRTNKESEKEEINRQLEEKTSELEKEERQKQEYLDTIQSLINQKENLNNKFQNYDKENKQKQERIEVLKQEHNELQKQQELLSEQIISQNKEISDLTNQIAAKKIVIKNLKRSTKHQEEKIEALTREYKTVKNEWEDKQRELANKNSQLEKLKQQKSELEEKFAELNSRQDELLKKERELTNKISEIDRQISSKKDEVIKDNTELKRLKDVVDSINQNLSELKHTNDELEKSNKQKQELADKKSQEVQDVIKQIENYGEKVAKKTDELEKAKKEYEKLSLMKKNLESSLKKINELLKLIKEQFDKVRAIWPEIITKNKELKTIIDEFIKITRDWLIPSELSIHYNKYIKPMMDTKNKIDEKYLEVLDIYSKLDGYAKELKNHTNNLNKAVDDALNSNNLQPIE
;
A
#
# COMPACT_ATOMS: atom_id res chain seq x y z
N MET A 1 223.48 -56.36 220.86
CA MET A 1 223.17 -57.20 219.68
C MET A 1 222.00 -58.15 219.97
N GLN A 2 220.80 -57.62 220.26
CA GLN A 2 219.62 -58.46 220.54
C GLN A 2 218.31 -57.92 219.94
N ASN A 3 218.33 -56.80 219.18
CA ASN A 3 217.10 -56.13 218.72
C ASN A 3 216.92 -56.07 217.19
N ILE A 4 217.87 -56.58 216.39
CA ILE A 4 217.78 -56.63 214.91
C ILE A 4 216.83 -57.76 214.44
N ASN A 5 216.58 -58.78 215.28
CA ASN A 5 215.69 -59.89 214.95
C ASN A 5 214.19 -59.54 215.06
N ALA A 6 213.84 -58.41 215.66
CA ALA A 6 212.45 -57.96 215.77
C ALA A 6 211.97 -57.20 214.51
N GLU A 7 212.89 -56.58 213.75
CA GLU A 7 212.55 -55.82 212.53
C GLU A 7 212.27 -56.72 211.31
N ILE A 8 212.84 -57.92 211.24
CA ILE A 8 212.64 -58.84 210.11
C ILE A 8 211.26 -59.52 210.17
N LEU A 9 210.81 -59.91 211.37
CA LEU A 9 209.50 -60.56 211.57
C LEU A 9 208.32 -59.62 211.28
N ALA A 10 208.47 -58.31 211.48
CA ALA A 10 207.40 -57.35 211.20
C ALA A 10 207.21 -57.08 209.69
N LEU A 11 208.28 -57.13 208.89
CA LEU A 11 208.24 -56.89 207.44
C LEU A 11 207.57 -58.04 206.67
N GLU A 12 207.71 -59.28 207.13
CA GLU A 12 207.01 -60.43 206.54
C GLU A 12 205.49 -60.33 206.73
N GLN A 13 205.04 -59.81 207.86
CA GLN A 13 203.62 -59.64 208.14
C GLN A 13 202.95 -58.51 207.33
N VAL A 14 203.72 -57.49 206.93
CA VAL A 14 203.25 -56.44 206.01
C VAL A 14 203.06 -56.98 204.60
N LYS A 15 204.03 -57.78 204.11
CA LYS A 15 203.97 -58.39 202.77
C LYS A 15 202.79 -59.34 202.62
N GLU A 16 202.49 -60.13 203.65
CA GLU A 16 201.40 -61.10 203.62
C GLU A 16 200.00 -60.43 203.67
N ASN A 17 199.91 -59.28 204.33
CA ASN A 17 198.71 -58.44 204.32
C ASN A 17 198.49 -57.73 202.98
N GLU A 18 199.55 -57.25 202.31
CA GLU A 18 199.42 -56.64 200.98
C GLU A 18 199.02 -57.65 199.89
N ILE A 19 199.56 -58.87 199.94
CA ILE A 19 199.17 -59.94 199.01
C ILE A 19 197.70 -60.33 199.18
N SER A 20 197.20 -60.38 200.42
CA SER A 20 195.78 -60.64 200.69
C SER A 20 194.86 -59.53 200.17
N LYS A 21 195.32 -58.27 200.25
CA LYS A 21 194.57 -57.11 199.73
C LYS A 21 194.49 -57.11 198.20
N ILE A 22 195.60 -57.39 197.51
CA ILE A 22 195.63 -57.47 196.05
C ILE A 22 194.75 -58.62 195.54
N LYS A 23 194.75 -59.78 196.21
CA LYS A 23 193.83 -60.89 195.88
C LYS A 23 192.36 -60.51 196.03
N SER A 24 192.02 -59.68 197.03
CA SER A 24 190.66 -59.15 197.21
C SER A 24 190.28 -58.20 196.08
N ASP A 25 191.17 -57.30 195.68
CA ASP A 25 190.91 -56.30 194.64
C ASP A 25 190.78 -56.94 193.24
N ILE A 26 191.57 -57.96 192.92
CA ILE A 26 191.44 -58.74 191.69
C ILE A 26 190.06 -59.42 191.61
N LYS A 27 189.62 -60.06 192.71
CA LYS A 27 188.29 -60.67 192.79
C LYS A 27 187.15 -59.67 192.62
N LYS A 28 187.37 -58.41 193.02
CA LYS A 28 186.38 -57.33 192.86
C LYS A 28 186.29 -56.90 191.39
N VAL A 29 187.43 -56.70 190.73
CA VAL A 29 187.49 -56.33 189.31
C VAL A 29 186.95 -57.45 188.41
N GLU A 30 187.20 -58.72 188.73
CA GLU A 30 186.60 -59.86 188.01
C GLU A 30 185.06 -59.83 188.06
N ARG A 31 184.46 -59.52 189.23
CA ARG A 31 183.00 -59.37 189.35
C ARG A 31 182.47 -58.17 188.57
N GLU A 32 183.16 -57.04 188.60
CA GLU A 32 182.77 -55.83 187.86
C GLU A 32 182.84 -56.07 186.34
N LEU A 33 183.86 -56.78 185.86
CA LEU A 33 184.00 -57.17 184.45
C LEU A 33 182.86 -58.11 184.01
N GLU A 34 182.51 -59.09 184.83
CA GLU A 34 181.39 -60.01 184.56
C GLU A 34 180.03 -59.26 184.56
N GLN A 35 179.86 -58.26 185.43
CA GLN A 35 178.69 -57.37 185.40
C GLN A 35 178.61 -56.53 184.12
N SER A 36 179.71 -55.91 183.69
CA SER A 36 179.74 -55.13 182.45
C SER A 36 179.54 -55.98 181.20
N GLN A 37 180.06 -57.21 181.17
CA GLN A 37 179.81 -58.15 180.08
C GLN A 37 178.32 -58.54 179.98
N ASN A 38 177.65 -58.74 181.11
CA ASN A 38 176.21 -59.01 181.13
C ASN A 38 175.39 -57.78 180.66
N GLN A 39 175.72 -56.57 181.10
CA GLN A 39 175.08 -55.34 180.63
C GLN A 39 175.30 -55.09 179.12
N LEU A 40 176.45 -55.46 178.58
CA LEU A 40 176.73 -55.37 177.15
C LEU A 40 175.87 -56.37 176.36
N ARG A 41 175.75 -57.61 176.83
CA ARG A 41 174.85 -58.61 176.22
C ARG A 41 173.40 -58.14 176.22
N GLU A 42 172.95 -57.53 177.32
CA GLU A 42 171.59 -57.00 177.45
C GLU A 42 171.36 -55.80 176.53
N SER A 43 172.34 -54.91 176.41
CA SER A 43 172.30 -53.75 175.50
C SER A 43 172.29 -54.19 174.03
N ILE A 44 173.05 -55.22 173.65
CA ILE A 44 173.02 -55.83 172.31
C ILE A 44 171.62 -56.41 172.03
N LYS A 45 171.00 -57.07 173.01
CA LYS A 45 169.63 -57.59 172.88
C LYS A 45 168.61 -56.45 172.65
N ASN A 46 168.71 -55.35 173.38
CA ASN A 46 167.82 -54.20 173.22
C ASN A 46 168.01 -53.48 171.88
N ILE A 47 169.25 -53.33 171.40
CA ILE A 47 169.54 -52.76 170.07
C ILE A 47 168.91 -53.62 168.97
N ASN A 48 169.00 -54.95 169.08
CA ASN A 48 168.35 -55.85 168.11
C ASN A 48 166.82 -55.68 168.13
N GLN A 49 166.20 -55.58 169.30
CA GLN A 49 164.75 -55.34 169.41
C GLN A 49 164.31 -53.98 168.85
N LEU A 50 165.10 -52.93 169.06
CA LEU A 50 164.84 -51.60 168.48
C LEU A 50 164.99 -51.62 166.96
N ASN A 51 165.98 -52.33 166.42
CA ASN A 51 166.14 -52.52 164.98
C ASN A 51 164.94 -53.26 164.37
N ASP A 52 164.44 -54.31 165.03
CA ASP A 52 163.23 -55.00 164.61
C ASP A 52 162.02 -54.06 164.59
N THR A 53 161.88 -53.21 165.62
CA THR A 53 160.81 -52.21 165.72
C THR A 53 160.91 -51.14 164.63
N ILE A 54 162.12 -50.63 164.35
CA ILE A 54 162.37 -49.67 163.27
C ILE A 54 162.00 -50.27 161.92
N ASN A 55 162.34 -51.54 161.68
CA ASN A 55 161.98 -52.24 160.45
C ASN A 55 160.45 -52.39 160.32
N GLN A 56 159.74 -52.70 161.41
CA GLN A 56 158.27 -52.76 161.42
C GLN A 56 157.63 -51.39 161.13
N ILE A 57 158.11 -50.30 161.73
CA ILE A 57 157.63 -48.94 161.45
C ILE A 57 157.90 -48.57 159.99
N LYS A 58 159.08 -48.90 159.46
CA LYS A 58 159.45 -48.62 158.08
C LYS A 58 158.51 -49.32 157.10
N ASN A 59 158.23 -50.61 157.30
CA ASN A 59 157.27 -51.37 156.50
C ASN A 59 155.85 -50.79 156.60
N THR A 60 155.42 -50.40 157.80
CA THR A 60 154.08 -49.81 158.02
C THR A 60 153.95 -48.46 157.31
N ARG A 61 154.98 -47.63 157.33
CA ARG A 61 155.03 -46.36 156.61
C ARG A 61 154.95 -46.59 155.10
N THR A 62 155.70 -47.55 154.58
CA THR A 62 155.65 -47.90 153.15
C THR A 62 154.24 -48.35 152.75
N ASN A 63 153.60 -49.22 153.53
CA ASN A 63 152.23 -49.66 153.27
C ASN A 63 151.22 -48.49 153.32
N LYS A 64 151.35 -47.58 154.29
CA LYS A 64 150.48 -46.41 154.41
C LYS A 64 150.65 -45.40 153.28
N GLU A 65 151.87 -45.24 152.74
CA GLU A 65 152.08 -44.42 151.56
C GLU A 65 151.43 -45.06 150.33
N SER A 66 151.54 -46.38 150.16
CA SER A 66 150.85 -47.10 149.09
C SER A 66 149.32 -47.03 149.21
N GLU A 67 148.75 -47.12 150.41
CA GLU A 67 147.31 -46.92 150.64
C GLU A 67 146.86 -45.49 150.26
N LYS A 68 147.66 -44.48 150.60
CA LYS A 68 147.38 -43.09 150.25
C LYS A 68 147.44 -42.85 148.74
N GLU A 69 148.43 -43.43 148.06
CA GLU A 69 148.54 -43.38 146.59
C GLU A 69 147.34 -44.05 145.92
N GLU A 70 146.86 -45.18 146.46
CA GLU A 70 145.67 -45.87 145.96
C GLU A 70 144.39 -45.03 146.14
N ILE A 71 144.19 -44.44 147.32
CA ILE A 71 143.04 -43.57 147.58
C ILE A 71 143.06 -42.34 146.66
N ASN A 72 144.22 -41.72 146.46
CA ASN A 72 144.35 -40.59 145.55
C ASN A 72 143.98 -40.97 144.12
N ARG A 73 144.41 -42.14 143.64
CA ARG A 73 144.04 -42.65 142.31
C ARG A 73 142.53 -42.83 142.18
N GLN A 74 141.87 -43.44 143.17
CA GLN A 74 140.42 -43.63 143.18
C GLN A 74 139.66 -42.30 143.21
N LEU A 75 140.21 -41.30 143.91
CA LEU A 75 139.62 -39.96 144.00
C LEU A 75 139.75 -39.20 142.68
N GLU A 76 140.89 -39.32 142.01
CA GLU A 76 141.10 -38.79 140.65
C GLU A 76 140.17 -39.47 139.62
N GLU A 77 140.00 -40.79 139.69
CA GLU A 77 139.06 -41.54 138.85
C GLU A 77 137.62 -41.10 139.08
N LYS A 78 137.17 -41.00 140.34
CA LYS A 78 135.81 -40.54 140.69
C LYS A 78 135.58 -39.08 140.30
N THR A 79 136.60 -38.23 140.41
CA THR A 79 136.52 -36.84 139.95
C THR A 79 136.35 -36.79 138.43
N SER A 80 137.10 -37.61 137.70
CA SER A 80 136.99 -37.70 136.23
C SER A 80 135.63 -38.25 135.77
N GLU A 81 135.09 -39.25 136.47
CA GLU A 81 133.74 -39.77 136.23
C GLU A 81 132.66 -38.71 136.47
N LEU A 82 132.75 -37.98 137.59
CA LEU A 82 131.82 -36.90 137.91
C LEU A 82 131.85 -35.79 136.86
N GLU A 83 133.04 -35.39 136.41
CA GLU A 83 133.19 -34.41 135.33
C GLU A 83 132.54 -34.89 134.01
N LYS A 84 132.63 -36.19 133.71
CA LYS A 84 132.00 -36.77 132.53
C LYS A 84 130.47 -36.79 132.66
N GLU A 85 129.94 -37.19 133.81
CA GLU A 85 128.50 -37.19 134.09
C GLU A 85 127.93 -35.76 134.06
N GLU A 86 128.65 -34.78 134.59
CA GLU A 86 128.22 -33.38 134.55
C GLU A 86 128.20 -32.83 133.12
N ARG A 87 129.17 -33.21 132.27
CA ARG A 87 129.13 -32.89 130.82
C ARG A 87 127.92 -33.52 130.13
N GLN A 88 127.65 -34.80 130.37
CA GLN A 88 126.50 -35.49 129.79
C GLN A 88 125.17 -34.89 130.22
N LYS A 89 125.05 -34.53 131.51
CA LYS A 89 123.89 -33.81 132.03
C LYS A 89 123.69 -32.48 131.31
N GLN A 90 124.76 -31.72 131.05
CA GLN A 90 124.66 -30.47 130.31
C GLN A 90 124.21 -30.70 128.85
N GLU A 91 124.74 -31.72 128.17
CA GLU A 91 124.30 -32.09 126.81
C GLU A 91 122.80 -32.47 126.76
N TYR A 92 122.31 -33.20 127.77
CA TYR A 92 120.89 -33.51 127.88
C TYR A 92 120.04 -32.27 128.13
N LEU A 93 120.50 -31.33 128.97
CA LEU A 93 119.80 -30.06 129.20
C LEU A 93 119.70 -29.24 127.91
N ASP A 94 120.79 -29.15 127.13
CA ASP A 94 120.81 -28.43 125.85
C ASP A 94 119.85 -29.10 124.84
N THR A 95 119.82 -30.43 124.82
CA THR A 95 118.89 -31.21 123.97
C THR A 95 117.43 -30.98 124.37
N ILE A 96 117.12 -31.01 125.67
CA ILE A 96 115.79 -30.73 126.20
C ILE A 96 115.36 -29.32 125.80
N GLN A 97 116.25 -28.33 125.94
CA GLN A 97 115.96 -26.95 125.54
C GLN A 97 115.67 -26.83 124.05
N SER A 98 116.43 -27.51 123.19
CA SER A 98 116.18 -27.58 121.75
C SER A 98 114.82 -28.20 121.44
N LEU A 99 114.46 -29.31 122.09
CA LEU A 99 113.17 -29.98 121.91
C LEU A 99 111.99 -29.13 122.39
N ILE A 100 112.15 -28.39 123.51
CA ILE A 100 111.15 -27.43 123.99
C ILE A 100 110.90 -26.36 122.92
N ASN A 101 111.97 -25.78 122.37
CA ASN A 101 111.86 -24.77 121.31
C ASN A 101 111.18 -25.34 120.04
N GLN A 102 111.49 -26.59 119.66
CA GLN A 102 110.85 -27.25 118.52
C GLN A 102 109.36 -27.50 118.77
N LYS A 103 109.00 -27.99 119.96
CA LYS A 103 107.59 -28.21 120.36
C LYS A 103 106.82 -26.90 120.31
N GLU A 104 107.38 -25.82 120.82
CA GLU A 104 106.76 -24.50 120.81
C GLU A 104 106.53 -23.99 119.38
N ASN A 105 107.54 -24.12 118.51
CA ASN A 105 107.40 -23.76 117.09
C ASN A 105 106.31 -24.58 116.38
N LEU A 106 106.27 -25.90 116.60
CA LEU A 106 105.24 -26.77 116.04
C LEU A 106 103.85 -26.41 116.56
N ASN A 107 103.72 -26.10 117.85
CA ASN A 107 102.47 -25.65 118.44
C ASN A 107 101.98 -24.34 117.81
N ASN A 108 102.87 -23.38 117.58
CA ASN A 108 102.54 -22.14 116.90
C ASN A 108 102.09 -22.37 115.45
N LYS A 109 102.77 -23.27 114.71
CA LYS A 109 102.34 -23.68 113.36
C LYS A 109 100.96 -24.34 113.37
N PHE A 110 100.69 -25.23 114.32
CA PHE A 110 99.40 -25.90 114.45
C PHE A 110 98.27 -24.89 114.73
N GLN A 111 98.50 -23.94 115.64
CA GLN A 111 97.54 -22.87 115.92
C GLN A 111 97.26 -21.99 114.69
N ASN A 112 98.28 -21.71 113.87
CA ASN A 112 98.09 -20.96 112.62
C ASN A 112 97.27 -21.77 111.61
N TYR A 113 97.57 -23.05 111.43
CA TYR A 113 96.77 -23.92 110.56
C TYR A 113 95.32 -24.07 111.04
N ASP A 114 95.08 -24.15 112.35
CA ASP A 114 93.71 -24.19 112.89
C ASP A 114 92.94 -22.90 112.56
N LYS A 115 93.58 -21.74 112.70
CA LYS A 115 92.99 -20.44 112.30
C LYS A 115 92.69 -20.38 110.80
N GLU A 116 93.65 -20.76 109.95
CA GLU A 116 93.44 -20.79 108.50
C GLU A 116 92.31 -21.75 108.11
N ASN A 117 92.21 -22.90 108.77
CA ASN A 117 91.19 -23.89 108.45
C ASN A 117 89.79 -23.41 108.86
N LYS A 118 89.66 -22.74 110.00
CA LYS A 118 88.41 -22.06 110.40
C LYS A 118 88.00 -21.00 109.36
N GLN A 119 88.93 -20.16 108.93
CA GLN A 119 88.66 -19.15 107.88
C GLN A 119 88.23 -19.79 106.55
N LYS A 120 88.87 -20.89 106.14
CA LYS A 120 88.49 -21.64 104.93
C LYS A 120 87.09 -22.27 105.07
N GLN A 121 86.74 -22.79 106.24
CA GLN A 121 85.40 -23.32 106.52
C GLN A 121 84.33 -22.24 106.44
N GLU A 122 84.57 -21.08 107.06
CA GLU A 122 83.66 -19.92 106.95
C GLU A 122 83.49 -19.49 105.48
N ARG A 123 84.58 -19.45 104.71
CA ARG A 123 84.54 -19.10 103.29
C ARG A 123 83.73 -20.10 102.47
N ILE A 124 83.86 -21.40 102.74
CA ILE A 124 83.07 -22.45 102.08
C ILE A 124 81.58 -22.25 102.36
N GLU A 125 81.22 -21.90 103.60
CA GLU A 125 79.81 -21.72 103.96
C GLU A 125 79.19 -20.51 103.26
N VAL A 126 79.93 -19.39 103.17
CA VAL A 126 79.50 -18.22 102.39
C VAL A 126 79.32 -18.58 100.90
N LEU A 127 80.30 -19.30 100.30
CA LEU A 127 80.22 -19.70 98.90
C LEU A 127 79.05 -20.65 98.62
N LYS A 128 78.70 -21.54 99.57
CA LYS A 128 77.50 -22.38 99.46
C LYS A 128 76.22 -21.55 99.47
N GLN A 129 76.15 -20.54 100.34
CA GLN A 129 74.99 -19.64 100.38
C GLN A 129 74.85 -18.86 99.06
N GLU A 130 75.96 -18.33 98.53
CA GLU A 130 75.99 -17.66 97.22
C GLU A 130 75.55 -18.60 96.08
N HIS A 131 76.05 -19.84 96.05
CA HIS A 131 75.64 -20.84 95.07
C HIS A 131 74.13 -21.12 95.13
N ASN A 132 73.59 -21.31 96.33
CA ASN A 132 72.15 -21.58 96.51
C ASN A 132 71.29 -20.40 96.04
N GLU A 133 71.75 -19.17 96.27
CA GLU A 133 71.02 -17.98 95.82
C GLU A 133 71.07 -17.82 94.29
N LEU A 134 72.24 -18.05 93.69
CA LEU A 134 72.38 -18.08 92.23
C LEU A 134 71.54 -19.19 91.59
N GLN A 135 71.44 -20.36 92.23
CA GLN A 135 70.59 -21.45 91.76
C GLN A 135 69.11 -21.05 91.76
N LYS A 136 68.60 -20.41 92.82
CA LYS A 136 67.22 -19.91 92.85
C LYS A 136 66.98 -18.86 91.77
N GLN A 137 67.94 -17.97 91.54
CA GLN A 137 67.84 -16.98 90.46
C GLN A 137 67.78 -17.65 89.09
N GLN A 138 68.58 -18.71 88.87
CA GLN A 138 68.54 -19.49 87.64
C GLN A 138 67.20 -20.19 87.43
N GLU A 139 66.61 -20.74 88.48
CA GLU A 139 65.28 -21.37 88.44
C GLU A 139 64.20 -20.35 88.06
N LEU A 140 64.18 -19.18 88.71
CA LEU A 140 63.25 -18.09 88.40
C LEU A 140 63.37 -17.59 86.96
N LEU A 141 64.60 -17.39 86.48
CA LEU A 141 64.85 -16.98 85.10
C LEU A 141 64.38 -18.06 84.09
N SER A 142 64.56 -19.34 84.43
CA SER A 142 64.09 -20.45 83.59
C SER A 142 62.57 -20.47 83.48
N GLU A 143 61.86 -20.25 84.59
CA GLU A 143 60.40 -20.12 84.59
C GLU A 143 59.92 -18.90 83.78
N GLN A 144 60.61 -17.76 83.88
CA GLN A 144 60.33 -16.58 83.08
C GLN A 144 60.50 -16.85 81.58
N ILE A 145 61.57 -17.53 81.18
CA ILE A 145 61.80 -17.93 79.79
C ILE A 145 60.65 -18.82 79.28
N ILE A 146 60.20 -19.79 80.07
CA ILE A 146 59.08 -20.66 79.70
C ILE A 146 57.80 -19.84 79.49
N SER A 147 57.50 -18.92 80.41
CA SER A 147 56.33 -18.04 80.33
C SER A 147 56.38 -17.14 79.08
N GLN A 148 57.52 -16.48 78.84
CA GLN A 148 57.71 -15.62 77.68
C GLN A 148 57.63 -16.39 76.37
N ASN A 149 58.19 -17.60 76.30
CA ASN A 149 58.07 -18.44 75.11
C ASN A 149 56.62 -18.84 74.81
N LYS A 150 55.81 -19.07 75.85
CA LYS A 150 54.38 -19.31 75.69
C LYS A 150 53.67 -18.07 75.12
N GLU A 151 53.96 -16.89 75.65
CA GLU A 151 53.39 -15.63 75.14
C GLU A 151 53.79 -15.38 73.68
N ILE A 152 55.06 -15.62 73.32
CA ILE A 152 55.55 -15.53 71.94
C ILE A 152 54.78 -16.50 71.02
N SER A 153 54.56 -17.74 71.47
CA SER A 153 53.77 -18.73 70.72
C SER A 153 52.34 -18.26 70.50
N ASP A 154 51.68 -17.75 71.54
CA ASP A 154 50.30 -17.25 71.45
C ASP A 154 50.19 -16.04 70.52
N LEU A 155 51.12 -15.09 70.62
CA LEU A 155 51.20 -13.94 69.71
C LEU A 155 51.47 -14.36 68.27
N THR A 156 52.34 -15.35 68.06
CA THR A 156 52.63 -15.90 66.73
C THR A 156 51.38 -16.51 66.10
N ASN A 157 50.61 -17.27 66.87
CA ASN A 157 49.34 -17.85 66.44
C ASN A 157 48.30 -16.77 66.10
N GLN A 158 48.20 -15.72 66.93
CA GLN A 158 47.31 -14.57 66.66
C GLN A 158 47.70 -13.84 65.37
N ILE A 159 49.00 -13.64 65.11
CA ILE A 159 49.49 -13.04 63.86
C ILE A 159 49.10 -13.90 62.66
N ALA A 160 49.27 -15.23 62.76
CA ALA A 160 48.89 -16.15 61.69
C ALA A 160 47.37 -16.08 61.40
N ALA A 161 46.54 -16.09 62.44
CA ALA A 161 45.08 -15.93 62.31
C ALA A 161 44.72 -14.59 61.66
N LYS A 162 45.31 -13.48 62.11
CA LYS A 162 45.08 -12.15 61.52
C LYS A 162 45.52 -12.08 60.05
N LYS A 163 46.63 -12.72 59.66
CA LYS A 163 47.05 -12.83 58.25
C LYS A 163 45.99 -13.53 57.38
N ILE A 164 45.37 -14.59 57.89
CA ILE A 164 44.28 -15.29 57.18
C ILE A 164 43.08 -14.36 57.00
N VAL A 165 42.68 -13.65 58.06
CA VAL A 165 41.59 -12.66 58.00
C VAL A 165 41.87 -11.58 56.97
N ILE A 166 43.08 -11.00 56.97
CA ILE A 166 43.50 -9.99 55.98
C ILE A 166 43.41 -10.54 54.55
N LYS A 167 43.86 -11.78 54.32
CA LYS A 167 43.78 -12.42 53.00
C LYS A 167 42.34 -12.57 52.53
N ASN A 168 41.43 -12.95 53.44
CA ASN A 168 40.01 -13.08 53.13
C ASN A 168 39.35 -11.73 52.86
N LEU A 169 39.64 -10.71 53.67
CA LEU A 169 39.17 -9.34 53.45
C LEU A 169 39.63 -8.82 52.09
N LYS A 170 40.90 -9.01 51.73
CA LYS A 170 41.44 -8.60 50.42
C LYS A 170 40.70 -9.26 49.25
N ARG A 171 40.36 -10.55 49.37
CA ARG A 171 39.54 -11.26 48.36
C ARG A 171 38.13 -10.68 48.29
N SER A 172 37.50 -10.42 49.42
CA SER A 172 36.17 -9.81 49.49
C SER A 172 36.15 -8.41 48.89
N THR A 173 37.14 -7.57 49.19
CA THR A 173 37.29 -6.23 48.60
C THR A 173 37.37 -6.31 47.08
N LYS A 174 38.24 -7.17 46.55
CA LYS A 174 38.37 -7.37 45.10
C LYS A 174 37.04 -7.78 44.45
N HIS A 175 36.31 -8.71 45.07
CA HIS A 175 35.00 -9.13 44.56
C HIS A 175 33.97 -7.99 44.56
N GLN A 176 33.98 -7.13 45.58
CA GLN A 176 33.11 -5.95 45.63
C GLN A 176 33.49 -4.90 44.58
N GLU A 177 34.79 -4.68 44.33
CA GLU A 177 35.27 -3.81 43.25
C GLU A 177 34.77 -4.29 41.88
N GLU A 178 34.91 -5.59 41.59
CA GLU A 178 34.39 -6.21 40.36
C GLU A 178 32.87 -6.03 40.23
N LYS A 179 32.11 -6.16 41.33
CA LYS A 179 30.65 -5.95 41.36
C LYS A 179 30.27 -4.49 41.10
N ILE A 180 31.01 -3.54 41.68
CA ILE A 180 30.80 -2.10 41.43
C ILE A 180 31.05 -1.76 39.97
N GLU A 181 32.11 -2.31 39.36
CA GLU A 181 32.38 -2.11 37.93
C GLU A 181 31.24 -2.64 37.06
N ALA A 182 30.73 -3.84 37.35
CA ALA A 182 29.62 -4.44 36.62
C ALA A 182 28.35 -3.57 36.72
N LEU A 183 27.97 -3.16 37.93
CA LEU A 183 26.82 -2.27 38.17
C LEU A 183 26.99 -0.91 37.48
N THR A 184 28.22 -0.39 37.43
CA THR A 184 28.50 0.88 36.74
C THR A 184 28.27 0.76 35.23
N ARG A 185 28.63 -0.37 34.62
CA ARG A 185 28.37 -0.65 33.19
C ARG A 185 26.88 -0.82 32.92
N GLU A 186 26.18 -1.53 33.80
CA GLU A 186 24.72 -1.72 33.72
C GLU A 186 23.99 -0.38 33.82
N TYR A 187 24.35 0.45 34.81
CA TYR A 187 23.80 1.80 34.97
C TYR A 187 24.00 2.66 33.71
N LYS A 188 25.20 2.65 33.11
CA LYS A 188 25.45 3.38 31.85
C LYS A 188 24.55 2.90 30.71
N THR A 189 24.35 1.59 30.62
CA THR A 189 23.48 0.99 29.58
C THR A 189 22.04 1.43 29.76
N VAL A 190 21.49 1.26 30.97
CA VAL A 190 20.13 1.69 31.31
C VAL A 190 19.94 3.19 31.11
N LYS A 191 20.93 4.00 31.48
CA LYS A 191 20.90 5.46 31.26
C LYS A 191 20.78 5.80 29.78
N ASN A 192 21.61 5.18 28.93
CA ASN A 192 21.56 5.41 27.49
C ASN A 192 20.21 4.97 26.89
N GLU A 193 19.70 3.81 27.29
CA GLU A 193 18.36 3.33 26.86
C GLU A 193 17.25 4.29 27.28
N TRP A 194 17.33 4.84 28.49
CA TRP A 194 16.38 5.86 28.97
C TRP A 194 16.45 7.15 28.15
N GLU A 195 17.66 7.63 27.82
CA GLU A 195 17.87 8.80 26.96
C GLU A 195 17.34 8.57 25.53
N ASP A 196 17.49 7.36 24.99
CA ASP A 196 16.91 6.97 23.70
C ASP A 196 15.38 6.95 23.77
N LYS A 197 14.79 6.39 24.83
CA LYS A 197 13.33 6.40 25.05
C LYS A 197 12.77 7.80 25.21
N GLN A 198 13.48 8.70 25.88
CA GLN A 198 13.12 10.11 25.98
C GLN A 198 13.09 10.79 24.60
N ARG A 199 14.10 10.53 23.76
CA ARG A 199 14.13 11.03 22.38
C ARG A 199 12.99 10.46 21.53
N GLU A 200 12.70 9.16 21.66
CA GLU A 200 11.56 8.51 20.99
C GLU A 200 10.23 9.16 21.39
N LEU A 201 10.03 9.39 22.69
CA LEU A 201 8.83 10.03 23.23
C LEU A 201 8.68 11.47 22.71
N ALA A 202 9.77 12.26 22.73
CA ALA A 202 9.76 13.63 22.20
C ALA A 202 9.37 13.66 20.72
N ASN A 203 9.90 12.73 19.91
CA ASN A 203 9.55 12.60 18.51
C ASN A 203 8.06 12.22 18.32
N LYS A 204 7.56 11.24 19.09
CA LYS A 204 6.13 10.86 19.05
C LYS A 204 5.21 12.01 19.46
N ASN A 205 5.59 12.79 20.47
CA ASN A 205 4.84 13.99 20.85
C ASN A 205 4.83 15.04 19.72
N SER A 206 5.96 15.27 19.06
CA SER A 206 6.01 16.17 17.91
C SER A 206 5.12 15.68 16.75
N GLN A 207 5.11 14.38 16.48
CA GLN A 207 4.21 13.78 15.49
C GLN A 207 2.74 13.93 15.89
N LEU A 208 2.41 13.74 17.17
CA LEU A 208 1.05 13.92 17.68
C LEU A 208 0.58 15.36 17.52
N GLU A 209 1.42 16.36 17.82
CA GLU A 209 1.07 17.77 17.62
C GLU A 209 0.85 18.10 16.14
N LYS A 210 1.67 17.56 15.23
CA LYS A 210 1.42 17.70 13.78
C LYS A 210 0.09 17.07 13.37
N LEU A 211 -0.23 15.89 13.88
CA LEU A 211 -1.52 15.22 13.60
C LEU A 211 -2.71 16.01 14.18
N LYS A 212 -2.58 16.60 15.37
CA LYS A 212 -3.60 17.49 15.93
C LYS A 212 -3.83 18.71 15.06
N GLN A 213 -2.76 19.33 14.57
CA GLN A 213 -2.86 20.47 13.68
C GLN A 213 -3.55 20.09 12.35
N GLN A 214 -3.14 18.97 11.74
CA GLN A 214 -3.79 18.43 10.54
C GLN A 214 -5.27 18.12 10.78
N LYS A 215 -5.61 17.55 11.94
CA LYS A 215 -7.00 17.31 12.33
C LYS A 215 -7.78 18.62 12.40
N SER A 216 -7.25 19.64 13.06
CA SER A 216 -7.89 20.97 13.15
C SER A 216 -8.12 21.58 11.76
N GLU A 217 -7.12 21.55 10.88
CA GLU A 217 -7.23 22.03 9.50
C GLU A 217 -8.30 21.25 8.70
N LEU A 218 -8.41 19.95 8.91
CA LEU A 218 -9.45 19.12 8.29
C LEU A 218 -10.84 19.42 8.85
N GLU A 219 -10.97 19.65 10.16
CA GLU A 219 -12.23 20.04 10.80
C GLU A 219 -12.71 21.40 10.28
N GLU A 220 -11.81 22.37 10.10
CA GLU A 220 -12.12 23.66 9.47
C GLU A 220 -12.59 23.50 8.02
N LYS A 221 -11.86 22.73 7.21
CA LYS A 221 -12.26 22.41 5.82
C LYS A 221 -13.61 21.70 5.76
N PHE A 222 -13.87 20.79 6.69
CA PHE A 222 -15.13 20.08 6.77
C PHE A 222 -16.29 21.04 7.11
N ALA A 223 -16.07 21.95 8.06
CA ALA A 223 -17.05 22.99 8.38
C ALA A 223 -17.34 23.91 7.18
N GLU A 224 -16.30 24.32 6.44
CA GLU A 224 -16.45 25.12 5.22
C GLU A 224 -17.26 24.37 4.13
N LEU A 225 -16.94 23.10 3.90
CA LEU A 225 -17.67 22.25 2.94
C LEU A 225 -19.14 22.06 3.35
N ASN A 226 -19.41 21.84 4.64
CA ASN A 226 -20.79 21.76 5.16
C ASN A 226 -21.55 23.07 4.94
N SER A 227 -20.93 24.22 5.25
CA SER A 227 -21.54 25.53 4.98
C SER A 227 -21.86 25.71 3.50
N ARG A 228 -20.94 25.29 2.62
CA ARG A 228 -21.15 25.35 1.17
C ARG A 228 -22.24 24.39 0.69
N GLN A 229 -22.35 23.21 1.30
CA GLN A 229 -23.46 22.29 1.05
C GLN A 229 -24.80 22.90 1.44
N ASP A 230 -24.89 23.54 2.61
CA ASP A 230 -26.09 24.23 3.07
C ASP A 230 -26.50 25.38 2.12
N GLU A 231 -25.54 26.16 1.64
CA GLU A 231 -25.78 27.19 0.62
C GLU A 231 -26.31 26.59 -0.69
N LEU A 232 -25.73 25.50 -1.16
CA LEU A 232 -26.18 24.80 -2.36
C LEU A 232 -27.60 24.24 -2.18
N LEU A 233 -27.92 23.65 -1.02
CA LEU A 233 -29.27 23.17 -0.70
C LEU A 233 -30.29 24.31 -0.64
N LYS A 234 -29.92 25.47 -0.09
CA LYS A 234 -30.78 26.67 -0.14
C LYS A 234 -31.03 27.09 -1.58
N LYS A 235 -29.99 27.14 -2.41
CA LYS A 235 -30.10 27.48 -3.83
C LYS A 235 -30.94 26.47 -4.61
N GLU A 236 -30.81 25.18 -4.31
CA GLU A 236 -31.65 24.12 -4.88
C GLU A 236 -33.13 24.33 -4.52
N ARG A 237 -33.44 24.63 -3.25
CA ARG A 237 -34.82 24.95 -2.82
C ARG A 237 -35.36 26.19 -3.53
N GLU A 238 -34.56 27.26 -3.64
CA GLU A 238 -34.94 28.47 -4.37
C GLU A 238 -35.24 28.17 -5.84
N LEU A 239 -34.41 27.37 -6.51
CA LEU A 239 -34.63 26.95 -7.89
C LEU A 239 -35.87 26.06 -8.01
N THR A 240 -36.07 25.12 -7.10
CA THR A 240 -37.26 24.26 -7.06
C THR A 240 -38.54 25.06 -6.89
N ASN A 241 -38.52 26.07 -6.02
CA ASN A 241 -39.64 27.00 -5.85
C ASN A 241 -39.88 27.83 -7.12
N LYS A 242 -38.82 28.31 -7.79
CA LYS A 242 -38.94 28.99 -9.09
C LYS A 242 -39.53 28.09 -10.16
N ILE A 243 -39.11 26.82 -10.24
CA ILE A 243 -39.68 25.82 -11.15
C ILE A 243 -41.16 25.63 -10.85
N SER A 244 -41.52 25.42 -9.58
CA SER A 244 -42.92 25.26 -9.16
C SER A 244 -43.79 26.47 -9.50
N GLU A 245 -43.25 27.67 -9.36
CA GLU A 245 -43.92 28.91 -9.74
C GLU A 245 -44.10 29.01 -11.27
N ILE A 246 -43.07 28.68 -12.05
CA ILE A 246 -43.16 28.58 -13.51
C ILE A 246 -44.21 27.54 -13.91
N ASP A 247 -44.24 26.36 -13.29
CA ASP A 247 -45.23 25.32 -13.56
C ASP A 247 -46.66 25.78 -13.28
N ARG A 248 -46.86 26.57 -12.20
CA ARG A 248 -48.16 27.22 -11.93
C ARG A 248 -48.51 28.23 -13.01
N GLN A 249 -47.56 29.04 -13.46
CA GLN A 249 -47.78 30.00 -14.55
C GLN A 249 -48.11 29.29 -15.87
N ILE A 250 -47.40 28.21 -16.19
CA ILE A 250 -47.68 27.35 -17.35
C ILE A 250 -49.09 26.77 -17.24
N SER A 251 -49.46 26.25 -16.06
CA SER A 251 -50.79 25.68 -15.83
C SER A 251 -51.89 26.74 -16.01
N SER A 252 -51.70 27.94 -15.44
CA SER A 252 -52.61 29.07 -15.61
C SER A 252 -52.74 29.49 -17.09
N LYS A 253 -51.62 29.58 -17.81
CA LYS A 253 -51.62 29.87 -19.26
C LYS A 253 -52.28 28.75 -20.06
N LYS A 254 -52.11 27.50 -19.67
CA LYS A 254 -52.80 26.36 -20.29
C LYS A 254 -54.31 26.45 -20.07
N ASP A 255 -54.76 26.81 -18.89
CA ASP A 255 -56.19 27.01 -18.59
C ASP A 255 -56.75 28.18 -19.39
N GLU A 256 -56.00 29.27 -19.55
CA GLU A 256 -56.34 30.39 -20.44
C GLU A 256 -56.47 29.94 -21.90
N VAL A 257 -55.51 29.16 -22.41
CA VAL A 257 -55.58 28.57 -23.77
C VAL A 257 -56.79 27.64 -23.92
N ILE A 258 -57.12 26.83 -22.90
CA ILE A 258 -58.32 25.97 -22.92
C ILE A 258 -59.58 26.84 -22.99
N LYS A 259 -59.64 27.92 -22.21
CA LYS A 259 -60.75 28.87 -22.21
C LYS A 259 -60.89 29.56 -23.57
N ASP A 260 -59.80 30.06 -24.11
CA ASP A 260 -59.76 30.69 -25.44
C ASP A 260 -60.17 29.70 -26.53
N ASN A 261 -59.68 28.46 -26.48
CA ASN A 261 -60.09 27.41 -27.42
C ASN A 261 -61.58 27.05 -27.30
N THR A 262 -62.12 27.08 -26.09
CA THR A 262 -63.57 26.89 -25.85
C THR A 262 -64.38 28.06 -26.42
N GLU A 263 -63.91 29.29 -26.23
CA GLU A 263 -64.52 30.49 -26.82
C GLU A 263 -64.43 30.47 -28.35
N LEU A 264 -63.30 30.04 -28.90
CA LEU A 264 -63.10 29.90 -30.34
C LEU A 264 -64.02 28.83 -30.93
N LYS A 265 -64.25 27.72 -30.21
CA LYS A 265 -65.25 26.70 -30.58
C LYS A 265 -66.66 27.27 -30.56
N ARG A 266 -67.02 28.05 -29.52
CA ARG A 266 -68.31 28.73 -29.45
C ARG A 266 -68.49 29.74 -30.58
N LEU A 267 -67.48 30.54 -30.89
CA LEU A 267 -67.49 31.47 -32.02
C LEU A 267 -67.62 30.73 -33.35
N LYS A 268 -66.97 29.57 -33.49
CA LYS A 268 -67.14 28.70 -34.65
C LYS A 268 -68.58 28.18 -34.77
N ASP A 269 -69.19 27.73 -33.67
CA ASP A 269 -70.59 27.29 -33.67
C ASP A 269 -71.54 28.45 -34.05
N VAL A 270 -71.24 29.69 -33.61
CA VAL A 270 -71.96 30.91 -34.02
C VAL A 270 -71.78 31.17 -35.52
N VAL A 271 -70.56 31.07 -36.05
CA VAL A 271 -70.29 31.23 -37.49
C VAL A 271 -71.00 30.15 -38.30
N ASP A 272 -71.01 28.90 -37.85
CA ASP A 272 -71.71 27.79 -38.51
C ASP A 272 -73.24 28.03 -38.50
N SER A 273 -73.79 28.56 -37.41
CA SER A 273 -75.19 28.99 -37.34
C SER A 273 -75.49 30.17 -38.26
N ILE A 274 -74.61 31.16 -38.35
CA ILE A 274 -74.74 32.26 -39.32
C ILE A 274 -74.69 31.73 -40.75
N ASN A 275 -73.78 30.81 -41.06
CA ASN A 275 -73.68 30.17 -42.38
C ASN A 275 -74.92 29.33 -42.72
N GLN A 276 -75.54 28.69 -41.73
CA GLN A 276 -76.82 28.01 -41.88
C GLN A 276 -77.94 29.02 -42.18
N ASN A 277 -78.05 30.11 -41.41
CA ASN A 277 -78.99 31.20 -41.67
C ASN A 277 -78.76 31.84 -43.05
N LEU A 278 -77.50 31.95 -43.49
CA LEU A 278 -77.13 32.49 -44.80
C LEU A 278 -77.53 31.52 -45.92
N SER A 279 -77.43 30.21 -45.69
CA SER A 279 -77.97 29.18 -46.61
C SER A 279 -79.49 29.18 -46.66
N GLU A 280 -80.17 29.40 -45.52
CA GLU A 280 -81.64 29.55 -45.47
C GLU A 280 -82.10 30.83 -46.17
N LEU A 281 -81.39 31.94 -46.00
CA LEU A 281 -81.62 33.19 -46.75
C LEU A 281 -81.32 33.02 -48.24
N LYS A 282 -80.30 32.26 -48.61
CA LYS A 282 -80.00 31.91 -49.99
C LYS A 282 -81.10 31.05 -50.61
N HIS A 283 -81.63 30.09 -49.85
CA HIS A 283 -82.79 29.29 -50.25
C HIS A 283 -84.05 30.15 -50.40
N THR A 284 -84.30 31.07 -49.46
CA THR A 284 -85.40 32.04 -49.53
C THR A 284 -85.24 32.99 -50.73
N ASN A 285 -84.02 33.39 -51.06
CA ASN A 285 -83.73 34.20 -52.24
C ASN A 285 -83.94 33.42 -53.55
N ASP A 286 -83.56 32.14 -53.60
CA ASP A 286 -83.82 31.24 -54.73
C ASP A 286 -85.35 30.98 -54.89
N GLU A 287 -86.11 30.92 -53.79
CA GLU A 287 -87.58 30.83 -53.81
C GLU A 287 -88.24 32.14 -54.27
N LEU A 288 -87.70 33.30 -53.87
CA LEU A 288 -88.14 34.61 -54.37
C LEU A 288 -87.81 34.78 -55.86
N GLU A 289 -86.66 34.29 -56.33
CA GLU A 289 -86.28 34.30 -57.75
C GLU A 289 -87.16 33.35 -58.58
N LYS A 290 -87.55 32.19 -58.02
CA LYS A 290 -88.58 31.29 -58.59
C LYS A 290 -89.97 31.93 -58.62
N SER A 291 -90.37 32.62 -57.55
CA SER A 291 -91.65 33.34 -57.46
C SER A 291 -91.72 34.51 -58.44
N ASN A 292 -90.61 35.20 -58.68
CA ASN A 292 -90.53 36.29 -59.66
C ASN A 292 -90.54 35.78 -61.11
N LYS A 293 -89.86 34.66 -61.41
CA LYS A 293 -89.99 33.96 -62.70
C LYS A 293 -91.42 33.45 -62.93
N GLN A 294 -92.09 32.93 -61.90
CA GLN A 294 -93.48 32.48 -61.98
C GLN A 294 -94.49 33.63 -62.16
N LYS A 295 -94.24 34.82 -61.61
CA LYS A 295 -95.07 36.02 -61.85
C LYS A 295 -94.86 36.60 -63.25
N GLN A 296 -93.65 36.52 -63.81
CA GLN A 296 -93.36 36.88 -65.19
C GLN A 296 -93.99 35.87 -66.19
N GLU A 297 -93.90 34.57 -65.91
CA GLU A 297 -94.58 33.51 -66.69
C GLU A 297 -96.11 33.54 -66.57
N LEU A 298 -96.68 34.03 -65.46
CA LEU A 298 -98.12 34.22 -65.26
C LEU A 298 -98.65 35.48 -65.97
N ALA A 299 -97.83 36.53 -66.10
CA ALA A 299 -98.13 37.71 -66.91
C ALA A 299 -98.10 37.37 -68.41
N ASP A 300 -97.15 36.54 -68.85
CA ASP A 300 -97.08 36.03 -70.22
C ASP A 300 -98.20 35.00 -70.50
N LYS A 301 -98.60 34.16 -69.52
CA LYS A 301 -99.76 33.26 -69.60
C LYS A 301 -101.12 33.97 -69.62
N LYS A 302 -101.32 35.07 -68.90
CA LYS A 302 -102.57 35.86 -68.96
C LYS A 302 -102.70 36.68 -70.26
N SER A 303 -101.58 37.12 -70.83
CA SER A 303 -101.53 37.69 -72.19
C SER A 303 -101.87 36.62 -73.25
N GLN A 304 -101.49 35.36 -72.98
CA GLN A 304 -101.82 34.19 -73.80
C GLN A 304 -103.27 33.67 -73.60
N GLU A 305 -103.89 33.81 -72.41
CA GLU A 305 -105.31 33.48 -72.14
C GLU A 305 -106.30 34.48 -72.78
N VAL A 306 -105.91 35.76 -72.92
CA VAL A 306 -106.66 36.74 -73.72
C VAL A 306 -106.56 36.45 -75.23
N GLN A 307 -105.41 35.93 -75.69
CA GLN A 307 -105.31 35.34 -77.04
C GLN A 307 -106.06 34.00 -77.18
N ASP A 308 -106.21 33.20 -76.12
CA ASP A 308 -106.90 31.91 -76.18
C ASP A 308 -108.44 32.04 -76.13
N VAL A 309 -108.99 33.14 -75.59
CA VAL A 309 -110.40 33.51 -75.78
C VAL A 309 -110.66 34.05 -77.20
N ILE A 310 -109.68 34.74 -77.82
CA ILE A 310 -109.70 35.05 -79.26
C ILE A 310 -109.62 33.75 -80.09
N LYS A 311 -108.79 32.78 -79.69
CA LYS A 311 -108.69 31.45 -80.34
C LYS A 311 -109.90 30.53 -80.12
N GLN A 312 -110.74 30.74 -79.10
CA GLN A 312 -112.02 30.03 -78.96
C GLN A 312 -113.11 30.62 -79.89
N ILE A 313 -113.04 31.91 -80.23
CA ILE A 313 -113.83 32.52 -81.31
C ILE A 313 -113.28 32.10 -82.69
N GLU A 314 -111.95 31.96 -82.84
CA GLU A 314 -111.32 31.43 -84.07
C GLU A 314 -111.54 29.92 -84.30
N ASN A 315 -111.71 29.09 -83.25
CA ASN A 315 -111.98 27.65 -83.40
C ASN A 315 -113.44 27.33 -83.84
N TYR A 316 -114.37 28.25 -83.60
CA TYR A 316 -115.69 28.23 -84.27
C TYR A 316 -115.66 28.93 -85.65
N GLY A 317 -114.72 29.84 -85.91
CA GLY A 317 -114.47 30.47 -87.22
C GLY A 317 -113.70 29.61 -88.24
N GLU A 318 -112.75 28.79 -87.81
CA GLU A 318 -111.93 27.90 -88.67
C GLU A 318 -112.63 26.58 -89.01
N LYS A 319 -113.73 26.24 -88.29
CA LYS A 319 -114.72 25.22 -88.69
C LYS A 319 -115.81 25.78 -89.62
N VAL A 320 -115.98 27.11 -89.67
CA VAL A 320 -116.50 27.88 -90.83
C VAL A 320 -115.37 28.19 -91.81
N ALA A 321 -114.26 27.47 -91.70
CA ALA A 321 -113.80 26.63 -92.78
C ALA A 321 -113.65 27.35 -94.12
N LYS A 322 -112.47 27.16 -94.72
CA LYS A 322 -112.22 25.91 -95.49
C LYS A 322 -113.39 25.41 -96.38
N LYS A 323 -114.30 26.31 -96.72
CA LYS A 323 -115.52 26.29 -97.50
C LYS A 323 -115.66 27.66 -98.20
N THR A 324 -115.16 28.76 -97.62
CA THR A 324 -115.13 30.09 -98.27
C THR A 324 -113.75 30.58 -98.69
N ASP A 325 -112.63 30.21 -98.06
CA ASP A 325 -111.30 30.51 -98.65
C ASP A 325 -110.92 29.53 -99.78
N GLU A 326 -111.65 28.42 -99.90
CA GLU A 326 -111.81 27.66 -101.15
C GLU A 326 -112.68 28.39 -102.20
N LEU A 327 -113.41 29.44 -101.82
CA LEU A 327 -114.22 30.27 -102.72
C LEU A 327 -113.56 31.64 -103.04
N GLU A 328 -112.75 32.26 -102.16
CA GLU A 328 -112.33 33.68 -102.31
C GLU A 328 -110.80 33.96 -102.44
N LYS A 329 -109.85 33.08 -102.07
CA LYS A 329 -108.55 33.04 -102.81
C LYS A 329 -108.72 32.39 -104.18
N ALA A 330 -109.70 31.49 -104.31
CA ALA A 330 -110.36 31.17 -105.58
C ALA A 330 -111.28 32.31 -106.10
N LYS A 331 -111.14 33.56 -105.63
CA LYS A 331 -111.73 34.77 -106.24
C LYS A 331 -110.79 35.99 -106.30
N LYS A 332 -109.77 36.16 -105.44
CA LYS A 332 -108.72 37.20 -105.55
C LYS A 332 -107.44 36.71 -106.22
N GLU A 333 -107.00 35.46 -105.99
CA GLU A 333 -106.13 34.78 -106.96
C GLU A 333 -106.97 34.30 -108.15
N TYR A 334 -108.24 33.92 -108.05
CA TYR A 334 -109.10 33.83 -109.26
C TYR A 334 -109.61 35.20 -109.77
N GLU A 335 -109.04 36.34 -109.40
CA GLU A 335 -109.18 37.57 -110.19
C GLU A 335 -107.80 38.04 -110.62
N LYS A 336 -106.76 37.92 -109.80
CA LYS A 336 -105.39 38.26 -110.18
C LYS A 336 -104.68 37.14 -110.92
N LEU A 337 -104.65 35.93 -110.38
CA LEU A 337 -104.31 34.66 -111.04
C LEU A 337 -105.44 34.13 -111.94
N SER A 338 -106.73 34.58 -111.97
CA SER A 338 -107.68 34.27 -113.08
C SER A 338 -107.65 35.33 -114.14
N LEU A 339 -107.14 36.54 -113.91
CA LEU A 339 -106.70 37.37 -115.01
C LEU A 339 -105.34 36.87 -115.52
N MET A 340 -104.43 36.40 -114.65
CA MET A 340 -103.15 35.81 -115.07
C MET A 340 -103.28 34.35 -115.56
N LYS A 341 -104.27 33.57 -115.13
CA LYS A 341 -104.69 32.23 -115.62
C LYS A 341 -105.82 32.34 -116.64
N LYS A 342 -106.65 33.38 -116.75
CA LYS A 342 -107.35 33.66 -118.04
C LYS A 342 -106.37 34.17 -119.05
N ASN A 343 -105.31 34.88 -118.69
CA ASN A 343 -104.31 35.27 -119.67
C ASN A 343 -103.41 34.07 -119.99
N LEU A 344 -102.94 33.28 -119.01
CA LEU A 344 -102.16 32.06 -119.26
C LEU A 344 -103.00 30.89 -119.75
N GLU A 345 -104.22 30.63 -119.28
CA GLU A 345 -105.15 29.64 -119.87
C GLU A 345 -105.87 30.18 -121.07
N SER A 346 -106.23 31.46 -121.27
CA SER A 346 -106.70 31.87 -122.60
C SER A 346 -105.56 31.88 -123.60
N SER A 347 -104.32 32.17 -123.19
CA SER A 347 -103.15 31.94 -124.05
C SER A 347 -102.88 30.45 -124.22
N LEU A 348 -102.90 29.61 -123.19
CA LEU A 348 -102.61 28.16 -123.27
C LEU A 348 -103.78 27.36 -123.85
N LYS A 349 -105.02 27.83 -123.72
CA LYS A 349 -106.25 27.31 -124.36
C LYS A 349 -106.41 27.86 -125.77
N LYS A 350 -106.06 29.12 -126.09
CA LYS A 350 -105.86 29.55 -127.49
C LYS A 350 -104.73 28.75 -128.12
N ILE A 351 -103.62 28.53 -127.42
CA ILE A 351 -102.48 27.71 -127.88
C ILE A 351 -102.92 26.26 -128.10
N ASN A 352 -103.66 25.66 -127.16
CA ASN A 352 -104.13 24.29 -127.28
C ASN A 352 -105.30 24.12 -128.27
N GLU A 353 -106.22 25.08 -128.38
CA GLU A 353 -107.27 25.09 -129.41
C GLU A 353 -106.67 25.33 -130.80
N LEU A 354 -105.69 26.23 -130.94
CA LEU A 354 -104.94 26.41 -132.19
C LEU A 354 -104.12 25.16 -132.52
N LEU A 355 -103.45 24.54 -131.55
CA LEU A 355 -102.74 23.26 -131.75
C LEU A 355 -103.70 22.12 -132.11
N LYS A 356 -104.89 22.07 -131.52
CA LYS A 356 -105.93 21.08 -131.85
C LYS A 356 -106.49 21.29 -133.25
N LEU A 357 -106.79 22.54 -133.64
CA LEU A 357 -107.27 22.89 -134.98
C LEU A 357 -106.21 22.62 -136.04
N ILE A 358 -104.94 22.94 -135.77
CA ILE A 358 -103.79 22.59 -136.63
C ILE A 358 -103.72 21.07 -136.82
N LYS A 359 -103.89 20.30 -135.73
CA LYS A 359 -103.84 18.84 -135.76
C LYS A 359 -105.01 18.24 -136.54
N GLU A 360 -106.23 18.73 -136.32
CA GLU A 360 -107.43 18.30 -137.06
C GLU A 360 -107.35 18.62 -138.57
N GLN A 361 -106.78 19.75 -138.96
CA GLN A 361 -106.57 20.05 -140.38
C GLN A 361 -105.49 19.16 -141.01
N PHE A 362 -104.43 18.83 -140.26
CA PHE A 362 -103.40 17.89 -140.70
C PHE A 362 -103.96 16.48 -140.94
N ASP A 363 -104.84 16.00 -140.05
CA ASP A 363 -105.47 14.69 -140.20
C ASP A 363 -106.45 14.64 -141.38
N LYS A 364 -107.17 15.74 -141.68
CA LYS A 364 -108.01 15.85 -142.88
C LYS A 364 -107.19 15.79 -144.18
N VAL A 365 -106.06 16.51 -144.24
CA VAL A 365 -105.12 16.45 -145.37
C VAL A 365 -104.59 15.03 -145.56
N ARG A 366 -104.20 14.38 -144.46
CA ARG A 366 -103.67 13.01 -144.48
C ARG A 366 -104.71 11.98 -144.96
N ALA A 367 -105.98 12.14 -144.63
CA ALA A 367 -107.05 11.22 -145.01
C ALA A 367 -107.46 11.33 -146.50
N ILE A 368 -107.38 12.51 -147.09
CA ILE A 368 -107.77 12.75 -148.49
C ILE A 368 -106.69 12.31 -149.48
N TRP A 369 -105.42 12.31 -149.07
CA TRP A 369 -104.29 12.02 -149.94
C TRP A 369 -104.35 10.65 -150.67
N PRO A 370 -104.74 9.53 -150.03
CA PRO A 370 -104.90 8.24 -150.70
C PRO A 370 -106.09 8.21 -151.67
N GLU A 371 -107.15 8.97 -151.39
CA GLU A 371 -108.36 9.04 -152.22
C GLU A 371 -108.08 9.73 -153.56
N ILE A 372 -107.33 10.84 -153.54
CA ILE A 372 -106.86 11.53 -154.76
C ILE A 372 -106.07 10.59 -155.68
N ILE A 373 -105.18 9.78 -155.11
CA ILE A 373 -104.33 8.86 -155.87
C ILE A 373 -105.17 7.74 -156.52
N THR A 374 -106.20 7.26 -155.83
CA THR A 374 -107.08 6.21 -156.35
C THR A 374 -107.98 6.73 -157.47
N LYS A 375 -108.63 7.89 -157.26
CA LYS A 375 -109.55 8.50 -158.25
C LYS A 375 -108.83 8.93 -159.54
N ASN A 376 -107.60 9.44 -159.45
CA ASN A 376 -106.81 9.77 -160.63
C ASN A 376 -106.44 8.54 -161.48
N LYS A 377 -106.26 7.37 -160.87
CA LYS A 377 -106.04 6.11 -161.59
C LYS A 377 -107.29 5.62 -162.32
N GLU A 378 -108.46 5.78 -161.71
CA GLU A 378 -109.75 5.45 -162.33
C GLU A 378 -110.00 6.34 -163.56
N LEU A 379 -109.83 7.66 -163.42
CA LEU A 379 -110.03 8.62 -164.51
C LEU A 379 -109.15 8.32 -165.73
N LYS A 380 -107.88 7.97 -165.48
CA LYS A 380 -106.92 7.61 -166.54
C LYS A 380 -107.38 6.39 -167.35
N THR A 381 -107.96 5.38 -166.70
CA THR A 381 -108.42 4.15 -167.37
C THR A 381 -109.55 4.42 -168.37
N ILE A 382 -110.44 5.35 -168.05
CA ILE A 382 -111.59 5.71 -168.91
C ILE A 382 -111.16 6.58 -170.09
N ILE A 383 -110.19 7.49 -169.87
CA ILE A 383 -109.59 8.32 -170.94
C ILE A 383 -108.92 7.44 -172.01
N ASP A 384 -108.21 6.40 -171.61
CA ASP A 384 -107.55 5.45 -172.53
C ASP A 384 -108.59 4.67 -173.39
N GLU A 385 -109.77 4.40 -172.84
CA GLU A 385 -110.88 3.74 -173.55
C GLU A 385 -111.52 4.66 -174.60
N PHE A 386 -111.69 5.95 -174.29
CA PHE A 386 -112.20 6.96 -175.24
C PHE A 386 -111.30 7.11 -176.46
N ILE A 387 -109.97 7.20 -176.24
CA ILE A 387 -108.97 7.31 -177.32
C ILE A 387 -109.05 6.14 -178.31
N LYS A 388 -109.34 4.93 -177.83
CA LYS A 388 -109.44 3.73 -178.67
C LYS A 388 -110.62 3.81 -179.64
N ILE A 389 -111.78 4.25 -179.18
CA ILE A 389 -112.99 4.35 -180.02
C ILE A 389 -112.80 5.43 -181.11
N THR A 390 -112.11 6.53 -180.79
CA THR A 390 -111.81 7.62 -181.74
C THR A 390 -110.96 7.17 -182.93
N ARG A 391 -110.11 6.14 -182.76
CA ARG A 391 -109.22 5.63 -183.81
C ARG A 391 -109.92 4.73 -184.83
N ASP A 392 -111.05 4.11 -184.49
CA ASP A 392 -111.76 3.14 -185.37
C ASP A 392 -112.67 3.82 -186.44
N TRP A 393 -112.78 5.15 -186.45
CA TRP A 393 -113.74 5.94 -187.26
C TRP A 393 -113.26 6.33 -188.69
N LEU A 394 -112.45 5.49 -189.35
CA LEU A 394 -111.85 5.76 -190.67
C LEU A 394 -112.38 4.83 -191.77
N ILE A 395 -113.27 5.34 -192.64
CA ILE A 395 -113.42 5.03 -194.08
C ILE A 395 -114.40 6.11 -194.61
N PRO A 396 -113.95 7.01 -195.50
CA PRO A 396 -114.78 8.14 -195.94
C PRO A 396 -116.00 7.75 -196.79
N SER A 397 -115.99 6.57 -197.42
CA SER A 397 -117.00 6.15 -198.39
C SER A 397 -118.35 5.72 -197.77
N GLU A 398 -118.49 5.83 -196.46
CA GLU A 398 -119.69 5.36 -195.73
C GLU A 398 -120.26 6.37 -194.72
N LEU A 399 -119.92 7.66 -194.84
CA LEU A 399 -120.14 8.64 -193.76
C LEU A 399 -121.57 8.72 -193.18
N SER A 400 -122.60 8.30 -193.90
CA SER A 400 -124.00 8.35 -193.42
C SER A 400 -124.45 7.11 -192.65
N ILE A 401 -123.81 5.96 -192.84
CA ILE A 401 -124.42 4.66 -192.47
C ILE A 401 -123.95 4.18 -191.08
N HIS A 402 -122.69 4.38 -190.70
CA HIS A 402 -122.15 3.90 -189.41
C HIS A 402 -122.00 4.95 -188.31
N TYR A 403 -122.42 6.19 -188.54
CA TYR A 403 -122.29 7.30 -187.58
C TYR A 403 -122.71 6.92 -186.14
N ASN A 404 -123.88 6.29 -185.99
CA ASN A 404 -124.41 5.87 -184.68
C ASN A 404 -123.57 4.79 -183.97
N LYS A 405 -122.80 3.98 -184.71
CA LYS A 405 -122.02 2.86 -184.15
C LYS A 405 -120.82 3.36 -183.33
N TYR A 406 -120.20 4.47 -183.71
CA TYR A 406 -118.96 4.96 -183.10
C TYR A 406 -119.15 6.23 -182.25
N ILE A 407 -120.03 7.15 -182.68
CA ILE A 407 -120.29 8.38 -181.92
C ILE A 407 -120.93 8.09 -180.57
N LYS A 408 -121.84 7.11 -180.51
CA LYS A 408 -122.55 6.75 -179.29
C LYS A 408 -121.59 6.25 -178.20
N PRO A 409 -120.73 5.25 -178.44
CA PRO A 409 -119.74 4.84 -177.45
C PRO A 409 -118.70 5.93 -177.14
N MET A 410 -118.30 6.77 -178.10
CA MET A 410 -117.43 7.92 -177.80
C MET A 410 -118.11 8.92 -176.85
N MET A 411 -119.36 9.31 -177.11
CA MET A 411 -120.10 10.19 -176.21
C MET A 411 -120.26 9.58 -174.82
N ASP A 412 -120.63 8.30 -174.74
CA ASP A 412 -120.80 7.62 -173.46
C ASP A 412 -119.49 7.62 -172.65
N THR A 413 -118.36 7.38 -173.32
CA THR A 413 -117.06 7.34 -172.66
C THR A 413 -116.57 8.74 -172.30
N LYS A 414 -116.80 9.75 -173.15
CA LYS A 414 -116.53 11.16 -172.83
C LYS A 414 -117.30 11.62 -171.60
N ASN A 415 -118.59 11.29 -171.52
CA ASN A 415 -119.44 11.67 -170.38
C ASN A 415 -118.92 11.07 -169.07
N LYS A 416 -118.46 9.81 -169.09
CA LYS A 416 -117.81 9.19 -167.92
C LYS A 416 -116.52 9.89 -167.51
N ILE A 417 -115.73 10.37 -168.48
CA ILE A 417 -114.51 11.14 -168.21
C ILE A 417 -114.86 12.48 -167.56
N ASP A 418 -115.84 13.20 -168.11
CA ASP A 418 -116.30 14.47 -167.58
C ASP A 418 -116.83 14.32 -166.14
N GLU A 419 -117.64 13.28 -165.87
CA GLU A 419 -118.10 12.94 -164.51
C GLU A 419 -116.94 12.67 -163.55
N LYS A 420 -115.98 11.82 -163.94
CA LYS A 420 -114.87 11.47 -163.06
C LYS A 420 -113.87 12.61 -162.86
N TYR A 421 -113.70 13.48 -163.85
CA TYR A 421 -112.82 14.63 -163.74
C TYR A 421 -113.37 15.63 -162.72
N LEU A 422 -114.69 15.82 -162.68
CA LEU A 422 -115.36 16.66 -161.69
C LEU A 422 -115.20 16.12 -160.27
N GLU A 423 -115.29 14.80 -160.09
CA GLU A 423 -115.01 14.18 -158.78
C GLU A 423 -113.58 14.45 -158.30
N VAL A 424 -112.59 14.34 -159.19
CA VAL A 424 -111.18 14.63 -158.84
C VAL A 424 -110.99 16.11 -158.49
N LEU A 425 -111.61 17.00 -159.27
CA LEU A 425 -111.48 18.45 -159.07
C LEU A 425 -112.08 18.89 -157.73
N ASP A 426 -113.24 18.35 -157.34
CA ASP A 426 -113.89 18.63 -156.05
C ASP A 426 -112.99 18.24 -154.86
N ILE A 427 -112.26 17.14 -154.97
CA ILE A 427 -111.35 16.69 -153.91
C ILE A 427 -110.12 17.62 -153.81
N TYR A 428 -109.57 18.07 -154.93
CA TYR A 428 -108.43 19.01 -154.92
C TYR A 428 -108.80 20.39 -154.34
N SER A 429 -110.01 20.89 -154.60
CA SER A 429 -110.48 22.15 -154.00
C SER A 429 -110.62 22.06 -152.48
N LYS A 430 -111.04 20.90 -151.95
CA LYS A 430 -111.11 20.67 -150.49
C LYS A 430 -109.72 20.72 -149.84
N LEU A 431 -108.70 20.18 -150.52
CA LEU A 431 -107.32 20.16 -150.03
C LEU A 431 -106.70 21.57 -149.91
N ASP A 432 -106.90 22.43 -150.92
CA ASP A 432 -106.41 23.82 -150.90
C ASP A 432 -107.06 24.64 -149.76
N GLY A 433 -108.36 24.41 -149.51
CA GLY A 433 -109.08 25.01 -148.38
C GLY A 433 -108.43 24.69 -147.03
N TYR A 434 -108.02 23.45 -146.81
CA TYR A 434 -107.38 23.04 -145.56
C TYR A 434 -105.97 23.63 -145.38
N ALA A 435 -105.19 23.74 -146.45
CA ALA A 435 -103.83 24.29 -146.39
C ALA A 435 -103.80 25.78 -145.97
N LYS A 436 -104.76 26.58 -146.43
CA LYS A 436 -104.86 28.02 -146.09
C LYS A 436 -105.23 28.23 -144.62
N GLU A 437 -106.18 27.45 -144.11
CA GLU A 437 -106.58 27.47 -142.69
C GLU A 437 -105.39 27.18 -141.76
N LEU A 438 -104.60 26.14 -142.07
CA LEU A 438 -103.47 25.66 -141.25
C LEU A 438 -102.38 26.75 -141.06
N LYS A 439 -102.09 27.50 -142.12
CA LYS A 439 -101.14 28.62 -142.10
C LYS A 439 -101.61 29.77 -141.19
N ASN A 440 -102.90 30.08 -141.21
CA ASN A 440 -103.47 31.17 -140.41
C ASN A 440 -103.43 30.85 -138.90
N HIS A 441 -103.71 29.59 -138.53
CA HIS A 441 -103.70 29.15 -137.13
C HIS A 441 -102.28 29.15 -136.52
N THR A 442 -101.27 28.78 -137.31
CA THR A 442 -99.87 28.71 -136.83
C THR A 442 -99.28 30.08 -136.49
N ASN A 443 -99.60 31.11 -137.27
CA ASN A 443 -99.14 32.47 -136.99
C ASN A 443 -99.76 33.06 -135.71
N ASN A 444 -101.04 32.77 -135.48
CA ASN A 444 -101.73 33.21 -134.26
C ASN A 444 -101.19 32.52 -133.00
N LEU A 445 -100.64 31.30 -133.14
CA LEU A 445 -100.03 30.56 -132.04
C LEU A 445 -98.80 31.27 -131.47
N ASN A 446 -97.88 31.69 -132.35
CA ASN A 446 -96.62 32.31 -131.94
C ASN A 446 -96.84 33.63 -131.18
N LYS A 447 -97.79 34.45 -131.64
CA LYS A 447 -98.12 35.71 -130.98
C LYS A 447 -98.67 35.49 -129.56
N ALA A 448 -99.50 34.47 -129.36
CA ALA A 448 -100.08 34.14 -128.06
C ALA A 448 -99.06 33.62 -127.03
N VAL A 449 -97.96 33.00 -127.48
CA VAL A 449 -96.89 32.49 -126.60
C VAL A 449 -96.02 33.63 -126.06
N ASP A 450 -95.62 34.58 -126.91
CA ASP A 450 -94.75 35.70 -126.49
C ASP A 450 -95.42 36.62 -125.46
N ASP A 451 -96.73 36.86 -125.61
CA ASP A 451 -97.51 37.66 -124.66
C ASP A 451 -97.59 37.02 -123.26
N ALA A 452 -97.47 35.70 -123.18
CA ALA A 452 -97.57 34.96 -121.93
C ALA A 452 -96.32 35.08 -121.03
N LEU A 453 -95.14 35.41 -121.58
CA LEU A 453 -93.87 35.38 -120.84
C LEU A 453 -93.42 36.73 -120.21
N ASN A 454 -94.00 37.87 -120.59
CA ASN A 454 -93.49 39.21 -120.24
C ASN A 454 -94.37 40.10 -119.33
N SER A 455 -95.44 39.58 -118.70
CA SER A 455 -96.45 40.44 -118.03
C SER A 455 -96.15 40.78 -116.55
N ASN A 456 -95.37 41.85 -116.35
CA ASN A 456 -95.21 42.56 -115.07
C ASN A 456 -96.03 43.88 -114.98
N ASN A 457 -97.10 44.02 -115.78
CA ASN A 457 -98.00 45.18 -115.72
C ASN A 457 -99.48 44.76 -115.79
N LEU A 458 -100.29 45.41 -114.96
CA LEU A 458 -101.74 45.26 -114.85
C LEU A 458 -102.46 46.11 -115.91
N GLN A 459 -103.02 45.50 -116.97
CA GLN A 459 -104.25 45.91 -117.70
C GLN A 459 -104.74 44.80 -118.66
N PRO A 460 -106.03 44.81 -119.11
CA PRO A 460 -106.63 43.74 -119.92
C PRO A 460 -106.29 43.87 -121.41
N ILE A 461 -106.04 42.74 -122.08
CA ILE A 461 -105.98 42.63 -123.54
C ILE A 461 -107.36 42.15 -124.00
N GLU A 462 -108.03 42.92 -124.87
CA GLU A 462 -109.30 42.54 -125.52
C GLU A 462 -109.17 41.32 -126.43
#